data_AF-L8G3B7-F1
#
_entry.id   AF-L8G3B7-F1
#
_cell.length_a   1.000
_cell.length_b   1.000
_cell.length_c   1.000
_cell.angle_alpha   90.00
_cell.angle_beta   90.00
_cell.angle_gamma   90.00
#
_symmetry.space_group_name_H-M   'P 1'
#
loop_
_entity.id
_entity.type
_entity.pdbx_description
1 polymer ?
#
loop_
_entity_poly.entity_id
_entity_poly.type
_entity_poly.pdbx_seq_one_letter_code
_entity_poly.pdbx_strand_id
1 'polypeptide(L)'
;MPRVNRQMRQEALRLAYRQMVFRLDDMDDLIKLLIAIGDIARDNIESLELAWHSGTDLQCQWAEAPGPNGHSLALPTLHVAKCVQLLKHCRRLRYLRLYFERDLILGMSPEAYRLILAFVSLVPFEELGE
;
A
#
# COMPACT_ATOMS: atom_id res chain seq x y z
N MET A 1 1.83 33.71 22.03
CA MET A 1 2.85 33.52 20.98
C MET A 1 2.30 32.59 19.92
N PRO A 2 2.19 33.04 18.67
CA PRO A 2 0.86 33.11 18.06
C PRO A 2 0.68 32.17 16.86
N ARG A 3 -0.57 32.03 16.43
CA ARG A 3 -1.09 31.22 15.30
C ARG A 3 -0.15 31.06 14.09
N VAL A 4 0.66 32.06 13.77
CA VAL A 4 1.66 32.03 12.68
C VAL A 4 2.60 30.83 12.78
N ASN A 5 3.12 30.52 13.98
CA ASN A 5 4.01 29.37 14.18
C ASN A 5 3.27 28.03 13.98
N ARG A 6 1.98 27.96 14.31
CA ARG A 6 1.17 26.75 14.06
C ARG A 6 0.89 26.56 12.57
N GLN A 7 0.55 27.64 11.86
CA GLN A 7 0.26 27.59 10.43
C GLN A 7 1.52 27.26 9.61
N MET A 8 2.67 27.88 9.93
CA MET A 8 3.94 27.54 9.30
C MET A 8 4.33 26.08 9.52
N ARG A 9 4.15 25.54 10.74
CA ARG A 9 4.41 24.12 11.02
C ARG A 9 3.49 23.19 10.23
N GLN A 10 2.21 23.53 10.08
CA GLN A 10 1.28 22.73 9.28
C GLN A 10 1.61 22.75 7.79
N GLU A 11 1.96 23.91 7.24
CA GLU A 11 2.41 24.01 5.85
C GLU A 11 3.72 23.26 5.61
N ALA A 12 4.70 23.40 6.52
CA ALA A 12 5.95 22.65 6.44
C ALA A 12 5.71 21.13 6.50
N LEU A 13 4.84 20.65 7.39
CA LEU A 13 4.46 19.24 7.46
C LEU A 13 3.80 18.76 6.16
N ARG A 14 2.85 19.52 5.62
CA ARG A 14 2.20 19.19 4.34
C ARG A 14 3.22 19.04 3.23
N LEU A 15 4.15 19.98 3.14
CA LEU A 15 5.19 19.98 2.11
C LEU A 15 6.14 18.79 2.27
N ALA A 16 6.52 18.46 3.51
CA ALA A 16 7.35 17.30 3.82
C ALA A 16 6.68 15.98 3.39
N TYR A 17 5.40 15.79 3.72
CA TYR A 17 4.65 14.58 3.33
C TYR A 17 4.53 14.41 1.81
N ARG A 18 4.44 15.52 1.06
CA ARG A 18 4.38 15.47 -0.42
C ARG A 18 5.71 15.08 -1.05
N GLN A 19 6.83 15.47 -0.43
CA GLN A 19 8.17 15.21 -0.96
C GLN A 19 8.74 13.86 -0.51
N MET A 20 8.13 13.21 0.50
CA MET A 20 8.56 11.91 0.97
C MET A 20 8.06 10.77 0.08
N VAL A 21 8.93 9.79 -0.13
CA VAL A 21 8.57 8.48 -0.67
C VAL A 21 8.48 7.52 0.50
N PHE A 22 7.26 7.04 0.78
CA PHE A 22 7.03 6.08 1.86
C PHE A 22 7.33 4.68 1.36
N ARG A 23 8.42 4.09 1.85
CA ARG A 23 8.81 2.70 1.56
C ARG A 23 8.36 1.82 2.70
N LEU A 24 7.55 0.82 2.37
CA LEU A 24 6.93 -0.10 3.30
C LEU A 24 7.32 -1.52 2.93
N ASP A 25 7.61 -2.31 3.95
CA ASP A 25 8.10 -3.67 3.74
C ASP A 25 6.96 -4.60 3.32
N ASP A 26 5.73 -4.37 3.79
CA ASP A 26 4.57 -5.19 3.44
C ASP A 26 3.22 -4.42 3.52
N MET A 27 2.13 -5.13 3.23
CA MET A 27 0.77 -4.59 3.33
C MET A 27 0.32 -4.34 4.78
N ASP A 28 0.88 -5.05 5.76
CA ASP A 28 0.59 -4.84 7.18
C ASP A 28 1.11 -3.46 7.62
N ASP A 29 2.30 -3.10 7.18
CA ASP A 29 2.94 -1.82 7.45
C ASP A 29 2.23 -0.66 6.77
N LEU A 30 1.67 -0.86 5.57
CA LEU A 30 0.77 0.11 4.96
C LEU A 30 -0.44 0.39 5.84
N ILE A 31 -1.09 -0.65 6.35
CA ILE A 31 -2.26 -0.50 7.21
C ILE A 31 -1.87 0.21 8.52
N LYS A 32 -0.77 -0.21 9.16
CA LYS A 32 -0.28 0.41 10.40
C LYS A 32 0.04 1.88 10.17
N LEU A 33 0.79 2.22 9.12
CA LEU A 33 1.13 3.59 8.77
C LEU A 33 -0.14 4.40 8.56
N LEU A 34 -1.02 3.97 7.64
CA LEU A 34 -2.19 4.76 7.26
C LEU A 34 -3.21 4.92 8.40
N ILE A 35 -3.26 4.01 9.37
CA ILE A 35 -4.06 4.17 10.61
C ILE A 35 -3.38 5.15 11.56
N ALA A 36 -2.06 5.04 11.74
CA ALA A 36 -1.31 5.83 12.72
C ALA A 36 -1.11 7.29 12.29
N ILE A 37 -0.94 7.54 10.99
CA ILE A 37 -0.77 8.89 10.47
C ILE A 37 -2.14 9.59 10.40
N GLY A 38 -2.21 10.81 10.93
CA GLY A 38 -3.45 11.60 10.91
C GLY A 38 -3.82 12.12 9.52
N ASP A 39 -4.97 12.78 9.43
CA ASP A 39 -5.55 13.27 8.16
C ASP A 39 -4.59 14.15 7.37
N ILE A 40 -3.82 15.02 8.05
CA ILE A 40 -2.84 15.90 7.38
C ILE A 40 -1.83 15.08 6.58
N ALA A 41 -1.36 13.96 7.12
CA ALA A 41 -0.39 13.12 6.41
C ALA A 41 -1.08 12.39 5.25
N ARG A 42 -2.20 11.71 5.50
CA ARG A 42 -2.96 10.97 4.48
C ARG A 42 -3.32 11.85 3.28
N ASP A 43 -3.79 13.07 3.54
CA ASP A 43 -4.17 14.03 2.50
C ASP A 43 -2.98 14.57 1.71
N ASN A 44 -1.74 14.34 2.14
CA ASN A 44 -0.54 14.92 1.54
C ASN A 44 0.52 13.90 1.09
N ILE A 45 0.29 12.60 1.28
CA ILE A 45 1.15 11.57 0.67
C ILE A 45 0.95 11.61 -0.84
N GLU A 46 2.06 11.75 -1.58
CA GLU A 46 2.07 11.69 -3.05
C GLU A 46 2.71 10.41 -3.59
N SER A 47 3.63 9.79 -2.84
CA SER A 47 4.39 8.61 -3.30
C SER A 47 4.46 7.51 -2.24
N LEU A 48 4.03 6.31 -2.60
CA LEU A 48 4.11 5.09 -1.79
C LEU A 48 4.76 3.96 -2.58
N GLU A 49 5.63 3.22 -1.90
CA GLU A 49 6.21 1.98 -2.39
C GLU A 49 5.96 0.89 -1.34
N LEU A 50 5.40 -0.25 -1.74
CA LEU A 50 5.23 -1.40 -0.85
C LEU A 50 5.49 -2.72 -1.56
N ALA A 51 5.89 -3.74 -0.81
CA ALA A 51 5.89 -5.10 -1.33
C ALA A 51 4.47 -5.70 -1.27
N TRP A 52 4.11 -6.44 -2.32
CA TRP A 52 2.85 -7.15 -2.47
C TRP A 52 2.91 -8.50 -1.74
N HIS A 53 3.06 -8.43 -0.43
CA HIS A 53 2.88 -9.55 0.47
C HIS A 53 2.34 -9.04 1.80
N SER A 54 1.84 -9.95 2.62
CA SER A 54 1.33 -9.69 3.96
C SER A 54 1.90 -10.78 4.85
N GLY A 55 2.65 -10.39 5.87
CA GLY A 55 3.21 -11.34 6.83
C GLY A 55 2.11 -12.10 7.54
N THR A 56 0.98 -11.43 7.79
CA THR A 56 -0.23 -12.02 8.38
C THR A 56 -0.86 -13.08 7.46
N ASP A 57 -0.95 -12.82 6.15
CA ASP A 57 -1.49 -13.80 5.20
C ASP A 57 -0.56 -15.03 5.08
N LEU A 58 0.76 -14.81 5.13
CA LEU A 58 1.76 -15.89 5.12
C LEU A 58 1.64 -16.79 6.37
N GLN A 59 1.43 -16.17 7.54
CA GLN A 59 1.28 -16.88 8.80
C GLN A 59 -0.04 -17.67 8.89
N CYS A 60 -1.13 -17.13 8.33
CA CYS A 60 -2.41 -17.84 8.19
C CYS A 60 -2.29 -19.07 7.26
N GLN A 61 -1.58 -18.94 6.13
CA GLN A 61 -1.32 -20.06 5.22
C GLN A 61 -0.46 -21.16 5.85
N TRP A 62 0.39 -20.83 6.82
CA TRP A 62 1.16 -21.83 7.56
C TRP A 62 0.35 -22.52 8.67
N ALA A 63 -0.68 -21.86 9.20
CA ALA A 63 -1.57 -22.44 10.20
C ALA A 63 -2.56 -23.46 9.60
N GLU A 64 -2.94 -23.28 8.34
CA GLU A 64 -3.68 -24.28 7.55
C GLU A 64 -2.67 -25.27 6.94
N ALA A 65 -2.56 -26.47 7.52
CA ALA A 65 -1.55 -27.47 7.13
C ALA A 65 -1.42 -27.63 5.59
N PRO A 66 -0.19 -27.67 5.03
CA PRO A 66 -0.01 -27.72 3.59
C PRO A 66 -0.57 -29.03 3.04
N GLY A 67 -1.58 -28.94 2.18
CA GLY A 67 -2.02 -30.07 1.36
C GLY A 67 -0.87 -30.56 0.46
N PRO A 68 -0.93 -31.81 -0.03
CA PRO A 68 0.18 -32.45 -0.77
C PRO A 68 0.56 -31.76 -2.09
N ASN A 69 -0.24 -30.79 -2.56
CA ASN A 69 0.08 -29.97 -3.71
C ASN A 69 0.62 -28.62 -3.25
N GLY A 70 1.94 -28.62 -3.01
CA GLY A 70 2.90 -27.52 -3.00
C GLY A 70 2.39 -26.10 -2.73
N HIS A 71 2.95 -25.49 -1.68
CA HIS A 71 3.08 -24.05 -1.42
C HIS A 71 2.54 -23.15 -2.54
N SER A 72 1.22 -23.05 -2.65
CA SER A 72 0.63 -22.06 -3.52
C SER A 72 0.76 -20.77 -2.75
N LEU A 73 1.72 -19.93 -3.15
CA LEU A 73 1.87 -18.55 -2.68
C LEU A 73 0.59 -17.81 -3.08
N ALA A 74 -0.49 -18.05 -2.35
CA ALA A 74 -1.77 -17.44 -2.63
C ALA A 74 -1.62 -15.95 -2.35
N LEU A 75 -2.15 -15.13 -3.27
CA LEU A 75 -2.11 -13.68 -3.10
C LEU A 75 -2.71 -13.32 -1.74
N PRO A 76 -2.13 -12.33 -1.02
CA PRO A 76 -2.73 -11.83 0.20
C PRO A 76 -4.16 -11.40 -0.13
N THR A 77 -5.16 -11.98 0.53
CA THR A 77 -6.58 -11.68 0.26
C THR A 77 -7.20 -10.91 1.42
N LEU A 78 -6.70 -11.12 2.64
CA LEU A 78 -7.28 -10.55 3.84
C LEU A 78 -7.02 -9.03 3.92
N HIS A 79 -5.84 -8.59 3.46
CA HIS A 79 -5.39 -7.20 3.62
C HIS A 79 -5.67 -6.32 2.39
N VAL A 80 -5.94 -6.92 1.22
CA VAL A 80 -6.17 -6.19 -0.04
C VAL A 80 -7.32 -5.21 0.05
N ALA A 81 -8.51 -5.66 0.48
CA ALA A 81 -9.68 -4.79 0.56
C ALA A 81 -9.46 -3.59 1.50
N LYS A 82 -8.80 -3.83 2.63
CA LYS A 82 -8.48 -2.79 3.62
C LYS A 82 -7.44 -1.80 3.09
N CYS A 83 -6.40 -2.30 2.40
CA CYS A 83 -5.42 -1.44 1.73
C CYS A 83 -6.09 -0.56 0.68
N VAL A 84 -6.97 -1.10 -0.17
CA VAL A 84 -7.72 -0.30 -1.15
C VAL A 84 -8.53 0.80 -0.46
N GLN A 85 -9.26 0.47 0.62
CA GLN A 85 -10.05 1.45 1.36
C GLN A 85 -9.20 2.58 1.94
N LEU A 86 -8.04 2.25 2.51
CA LEU A 86 -7.13 3.24 3.10
C LEU A 86 -6.44 4.10 2.03
N LEU A 87 -6.01 3.50 0.92
CA LEU A 87 -5.41 4.23 -0.20
C LEU A 87 -6.40 5.21 -0.84
N LYS A 88 -7.71 4.90 -0.86
CA LYS A 88 -8.75 5.85 -1.29
C LYS A 88 -8.84 7.10 -0.42
N HIS A 89 -8.31 7.09 0.80
CA HIS A 89 -8.21 8.27 1.65
C HIS A 89 -6.96 9.11 1.37
N CYS A 90 -6.01 8.60 0.59
CA CYS A 90 -4.81 9.34 0.18
C CYS A 90 -5.11 10.19 -1.06
N ARG A 91 -5.77 11.34 -0.88
CA ARG A 91 -6.32 12.16 -1.98
C ARG A 91 -5.29 12.72 -2.96
N ARG A 92 -4.02 12.77 -2.58
CA ARG A 92 -2.91 13.27 -3.41
C ARG A 92 -1.97 12.17 -3.88
N LEU A 93 -2.30 10.90 -3.62
CA LEU A 93 -1.46 9.79 -4.05
C LEU A 93 -1.36 9.80 -5.57
N ARG A 94 -0.13 9.98 -6.08
CA ARG A 94 0.20 10.06 -7.51
C ARG A 94 1.06 8.91 -7.97
N TYR A 95 1.81 8.30 -7.06
CA TYR A 95 2.73 7.22 -7.35
C TYR A 95 2.54 6.10 -6.34
N LEU A 96 2.25 4.90 -6.85
CA LEU A 96 2.13 3.67 -6.09
C LEU A 96 2.97 2.61 -6.79
N ARG A 97 4.04 2.21 -6.12
CA ARG A 97 4.91 1.14 -6.63
C ARG A 97 4.69 -0.12 -5.82
N LEU A 98 4.43 -1.20 -6.53
CA LEU A 98 4.28 -2.53 -5.94
C LEU A 98 5.50 -3.37 -6.32
N TYR A 99 6.17 -3.92 -5.32
CA TYR A 99 7.23 -4.91 -5.51
C TYR A 99 6.69 -6.30 -5.29
N PHE A 100 7.08 -7.26 -6.13
CA PHE A 100 6.69 -8.65 -5.97
C PHE A 100 7.95 -9.47 -5.72
N GLU A 101 7.89 -10.35 -4.73
CA GLU A 101 8.96 -11.34 -4.57
C GLU A 101 9.02 -12.24 -5.81
N ARG A 102 10.23 -12.63 -6.19
CA ARG A 102 10.48 -13.37 -7.43
C ARG A 102 9.70 -14.69 -7.47
N ASP A 103 9.62 -15.36 -6.34
CA ASP A 103 8.93 -16.64 -6.21
C ASP A 103 7.41 -16.47 -6.34
N LEU A 104 6.89 -15.33 -5.91
CA LEU A 104 5.48 -14.97 -6.03
C LEU A 104 5.11 -14.67 -7.49
N ILE A 105 5.99 -14.04 -8.26
CA ILE A 105 5.80 -13.84 -9.72
C ILE A 105 5.82 -15.17 -10.46
N LEU A 106 6.77 -16.05 -10.14
CA LEU A 106 6.95 -17.34 -10.83
C LEU A 106 5.79 -18.32 -10.56
N GLY A 107 5.16 -18.23 -9.38
CA GLY A 107 3.98 -19.01 -9.03
C GLY A 107 2.64 -18.36 -9.40
N MET A 108 2.64 -17.14 -9.97
CA MET A 108 1.42 -16.37 -10.21
C MET A 108 0.64 -16.91 -11.41
N SER A 109 -0.64 -17.19 -11.21
CA SER A 109 -1.53 -17.47 -12.34
C SER A 109 -1.90 -16.17 -13.10
N PRO A 110 -2.23 -16.23 -14.39
CA PRO A 110 -2.69 -15.06 -15.15
C PRO A 110 -3.90 -14.35 -14.52
N GLU A 111 -4.78 -15.09 -13.84
CA GLU A 111 -5.95 -14.55 -13.12
C GLU A 111 -5.54 -13.76 -11.87
N ALA A 112 -4.55 -14.27 -11.13
CA ALA A 112 -3.96 -13.58 -9.99
C ALA A 112 -3.31 -12.25 -10.40
N TYR A 113 -2.64 -12.22 -11.55
CA TYR A 113 -2.10 -10.99 -12.12
C TYR A 113 -3.20 -9.96 -12.47
N ARG A 114 -4.35 -10.41 -12.98
CA ARG A 114 -5.49 -9.51 -13.26
C ARG A 114 -6.08 -8.89 -11.99
N LEU A 115 -6.10 -9.62 -10.87
CA LEU A 115 -6.54 -9.07 -9.58
C LEU A 115 -5.61 -7.96 -9.08
N ILE A 116 -4.31 -8.10 -9.29
CA ILE A 116 -3.32 -7.04 -8.99
C ILE A 116 -3.55 -5.82 -9.87
N LEU A 117 -3.78 -6.01 -11.17
CA LEU A 117 -4.12 -4.90 -12.07
C LEU A 117 -5.43 -4.21 -11.67
N ALA A 118 -6.42 -4.97 -11.21
CA ALA A 118 -7.66 -4.42 -10.66
C ALA A 118 -7.40 -3.60 -9.39
N PHE A 119 -6.49 -4.05 -8.51
CA PHE A 119 -6.08 -3.26 -7.34
C PHE A 119 -5.45 -1.93 -7.74
N VAL A 120 -4.51 -1.94 -8.69
CA VAL A 120 -3.84 -0.73 -9.17
C VAL A 120 -4.83 0.23 -9.82
N SER A 121 -5.80 -0.27 -10.57
CA SER A 121 -6.83 0.54 -11.23
C SER A 121 -7.96 1.03 -10.30
N LEU A 122 -8.13 0.43 -9.11
CA LEU A 122 -9.05 0.90 -8.07
C LEU A 122 -8.48 2.05 -7.22
N VAL A 123 -7.17 2.29 -7.32
CA VAL A 123 -6.55 3.52 -6.85
C VAL A 123 -6.71 4.54 -7.98
N PRO A 124 -7.29 5.72 -7.74
CA PRO A 124 -7.52 6.71 -8.79
C PRO A 124 -6.17 7.24 -9.28
N PHE A 125 -5.61 6.59 -10.28
CA PHE A 125 -4.52 7.12 -11.09
C PHE A 125 -5.17 7.88 -12.24
N GLU A 126 -5.26 9.20 -12.11
CA GLU A 126 -5.39 10.02 -13.31
C GLU A 126 -4.16 9.73 -14.19
N GLU A 127 -4.45 9.42 -15.45
CA GLU A 127 -3.51 9.00 -16.47
C GLU A 127 -2.22 9.82 -16.43
N LEU A 128 -1.08 9.14 -16.30
CA LEU A 128 0.24 9.72 -16.48
C LEU A 128 0.35 10.22 -17.92
N GLY A 129 0.16 11.53 -18.08
CA GLY A 129 0.57 12.27 -19.25
C GLY A 129 2.10 12.42 -19.29
N GLU A 130 2.59 12.30 -20.53
CA GLU A 130 3.94 12.50 -21.08
C GLU A 130 4.94 11.33 -20.97
#